data_AF-A0A094FQQ9-F1
#
_entry.id   AF-A0A094FQQ9-F1
#
_cell.length_a   1.000
_cell.length_b   1.000
_cell.length_c   1.000
_cell.angle_alpha   90.00
_cell.angle_beta   90.00
_cell.angle_gamma   90.00
#
_symmetry.space_group_name_H-M   'P 1'
#
loop_
_entity.id
_entity.type
_entity.pdbx_description
1 polymer ?
#
loop_
_entity_poly.entity_id
_entity_poly.type
_entity_poly.pdbx_seq_one_letter_code
_entity_poly.pdbx_strand_id
1 'polypeptide(L)'
;MSKSWLSEAANLQFPAVAQSTKQYISQWVHNKRFLRLVAASFTFLVIGLLYYNTLTGTVPALVPSTSIISPPSASAAPAAPAAPAGPKYAFATLLSPNYKEDVDQTDIESDEYFLSTRVLNYQLRTSNHTKYADKNVPFLIMCPPDVAQNKRDILAAEGATIVPVPHIMADWINVPLPTWVEMLDKLLLWSYTDYDRILYLDADVYLVESLNGIFDDAAAKNHNVSVELTHKDDVGKLPTQYAIAGVVDGGSGDREKPWNGDYMNAGFFLIRPDQMLYEYLMAFVDRPDSFSVSMMEQNLINQVFHKDGPMPWVKMDPKWDTSCPAPEDVKNGYKTIHSKLWKIKASPCDIDPVIGRMWYKTLGHMESFYAQIPMR
;
A
#
# COMPACT_ATOMS: atom_id res chain seq x y z
N MET A 1 6.81 14.90 17.42
CA MET A 1 6.55 15.46 16.08
C MET A 1 5.17 15.06 15.57
N SER A 2 4.67 13.84 15.79
CA SER A 2 3.23 13.48 15.60
C SER A 2 2.26 14.47 16.29
N LYS A 3 2.60 14.88 17.51
CA LYS A 3 1.90 15.96 18.24
C LYS A 3 1.88 17.31 17.51
N SER A 4 2.90 17.65 16.69
CA SER A 4 2.90 18.91 15.92
C SER A 4 1.97 18.79 14.70
N TRP A 5 1.97 17.65 14.02
CA TRP A 5 1.08 17.38 12.90
C TRP A 5 -0.40 17.37 13.30
N LEU A 6 -0.74 16.74 14.43
CA LEU A 6 -2.07 16.87 15.03
C LEU A 6 -2.40 18.33 15.37
N SER A 7 -1.46 19.06 15.98
CA SER A 7 -1.71 20.46 16.37
C SER A 7 -1.92 21.37 15.16
N GLU A 8 -1.17 21.15 14.08
CA GLU A 8 -1.34 21.88 12.81
C GLU A 8 -2.64 21.48 12.12
N ALA A 9 -3.02 20.20 12.16
CA ALA A 9 -4.33 19.73 11.68
C ALA A 9 -5.48 20.35 12.50
N ALA A 10 -5.32 20.50 13.81
CA ALA A 10 -6.33 21.15 14.67
C ALA A 10 -6.52 22.63 14.32
N ASN A 11 -5.47 23.33 13.89
CA ASN A 11 -5.47 24.75 13.58
C ASN A 11 -5.91 25.11 12.14
N LEU A 12 -6.12 24.12 11.27
CA LEU A 12 -6.64 24.33 9.92
C LEU A 12 -8.14 24.70 9.98
N GLN A 13 -8.45 25.99 9.78
CA GLN A 13 -9.82 26.47 9.54
C GLN A 13 -10.17 26.30 8.06
N PHE A 14 -11.21 25.52 7.76
CA PHE A 14 -11.86 25.55 6.44
C PHE A 14 -12.91 26.67 6.40
N PRO A 15 -13.13 27.31 5.24
CA PRO A 15 -14.21 28.27 5.08
C PRO A 15 -15.56 27.60 5.40
N ALA A 16 -16.42 28.36 6.09
CA ALA A 16 -17.67 27.86 6.62
C ALA A 16 -18.60 27.37 5.49
N VAL A 17 -19.16 26.17 5.71
CA VAL A 17 -20.20 25.52 4.91
C VAL A 17 -19.72 24.99 3.54
N ALA A 18 -19.30 23.74 3.57
CA ALA A 18 -19.68 22.68 2.62
C ALA A 18 -20.30 23.11 1.27
N GLN A 19 -19.49 23.77 0.44
CA GLN A 19 -19.61 23.68 -1.01
C GLN A 19 -18.40 22.86 -1.46
N SER A 20 -18.68 21.55 -1.59
CA SER A 20 -17.82 20.38 -1.83
C SER A 20 -16.31 20.61 -1.84
N THR A 21 -15.56 19.78 -1.11
CA THR A 21 -14.10 19.62 -1.27
C THR A 21 -13.69 19.44 -2.74
N LYS A 22 -14.58 18.93 -3.61
CA LYS A 22 -14.46 18.94 -5.07
C LYS A 22 -14.32 20.33 -5.70
N GLN A 23 -14.99 21.36 -5.19
CA GLN A 23 -14.82 22.75 -5.65
C GLN A 23 -13.47 23.34 -5.22
N TYR A 24 -12.95 23.00 -4.04
CA TYR A 24 -11.61 23.44 -3.63
C TYR A 24 -10.52 22.79 -4.50
N ILE A 25 -10.63 21.48 -4.75
CA ILE A 25 -9.76 20.76 -5.68
C ILE A 25 -9.93 21.29 -7.11
N SER A 26 -11.16 21.52 -7.58
CA SER A 26 -11.46 22.05 -8.92
C SER A 26 -10.94 23.48 -9.12
N GLN A 27 -11.10 24.39 -8.16
CA GLN A 27 -10.54 25.75 -8.24
C GLN A 27 -9.02 25.73 -8.25
N TRP A 28 -8.41 24.84 -7.45
CA TRP A 28 -6.96 24.66 -7.42
C TRP A 28 -6.43 24.03 -8.72
N VAL A 29 -7.13 23.04 -9.29
CA VAL A 29 -6.82 22.40 -10.58
C VAL A 29 -7.06 23.36 -11.75
N HIS A 30 -8.09 24.21 -11.72
CA HIS A 30 -8.31 25.25 -12.73
C HIS A 30 -7.20 26.31 -12.71
N ASN A 31 -6.79 26.77 -11.53
CA ASN A 31 -5.63 27.66 -11.38
C ASN A 31 -4.33 26.99 -11.89
N LYS A 32 -4.22 25.67 -11.80
CA LYS A 32 -3.10 24.89 -12.36
C LYS A 32 -3.16 24.68 -13.87
N ARG A 33 -4.35 24.51 -14.48
CA ARG A 33 -4.51 24.51 -15.94
C ARG A 33 -4.11 25.86 -16.53
N PHE A 34 -4.45 26.95 -15.85
CA PHE A 34 -3.99 28.29 -16.19
C PHE A 34 -2.46 28.41 -16.08
N LEU A 35 -1.85 27.90 -15.01
CA LEU A 35 -0.38 27.92 -14.86
C LEU A 35 0.36 27.05 -15.89
N ARG A 36 -0.20 25.87 -16.24
CA ARG A 36 0.33 25.00 -17.30
C ARG A 36 0.22 25.64 -18.68
N LEU A 37 -0.85 26.38 -18.97
CA LEU A 37 -1.01 27.15 -20.21
C LEU A 37 0.02 28.29 -20.27
N VAL A 38 0.27 28.99 -19.17
CA VAL A 38 1.32 30.03 -19.08
C VAL A 38 2.71 29.42 -19.29
N ALA A 39 3.01 28.27 -18.66
CA ALA A 39 4.29 27.59 -18.83
C ALA A 39 4.49 27.06 -20.27
N ALA A 40 3.46 26.47 -20.88
CA ALA A 40 3.51 26.03 -22.27
C ALA A 40 3.74 27.21 -23.24
N SER A 41 3.09 28.35 -22.97
CA SER A 41 3.31 29.60 -23.72
C SER A 41 4.76 30.08 -23.63
N PHE A 42 5.37 29.95 -22.44
CA PHE A 42 6.78 30.30 -22.23
C PHE A 42 7.73 29.34 -22.96
N THR A 43 7.43 28.04 -22.97
CA THR A 43 8.20 27.03 -23.73
C THR A 43 8.12 27.26 -25.24
N PHE A 44 6.95 27.60 -25.79
CA PHE A 44 6.82 27.96 -27.20
C PHE A 44 7.61 29.23 -27.55
N LEU A 45 7.68 30.20 -26.63
CA LEU A 45 8.45 31.43 -26.79
C LEU A 45 9.97 31.15 -26.78
N VAL A 46 10.43 30.26 -25.91
CA VAL A 46 11.84 29.80 -25.86
C VAL A 46 12.20 28.98 -27.10
N ILE A 47 11.35 28.05 -27.54
CA ILE A 47 11.57 27.28 -28.77
C ILE A 47 11.55 28.20 -30.00
N GLY A 48 10.64 29.19 -30.04
CA GLY A 48 10.60 30.21 -31.08
C GLY A 48 11.87 31.07 -31.12
N LEU A 49 12.42 31.44 -29.96
CA LEU A 49 13.69 32.16 -29.85
C LEU A 49 14.88 31.30 -30.28
N LEU A 50 14.90 30.01 -29.91
CA LEU A 50 15.93 29.06 -30.34
C LEU A 50 15.87 28.82 -31.85
N TYR A 51 14.67 28.74 -32.43
CA TYR A 51 14.46 28.60 -33.88
C TYR A 51 14.80 29.89 -34.64
N TYR A 52 14.50 31.06 -34.07
CA TYR A 52 14.94 32.34 -34.62
C TYR A 52 16.47 32.47 -34.59
N ASN A 53 17.12 31.99 -33.53
CA ASN A 53 18.58 32.00 -33.41
C ASN A 53 19.25 31.00 -34.38
N THR A 54 18.63 29.85 -34.67
CA THR A 54 19.14 28.93 -35.71
C THR A 54 18.96 29.49 -37.13
N LEU A 55 17.90 30.26 -37.39
CA LEU A 55 17.68 30.95 -38.67
C LEU A 55 18.63 32.14 -38.88
N THR A 56 19.10 32.79 -37.81
CA THR A 56 19.95 34.00 -37.87
C THR A 56 21.46 33.71 -37.77
N GLY A 57 21.85 32.42 -37.69
CA GLY A 57 23.21 31.97 -38.01
C GLY A 57 24.30 32.33 -37.00
N THR A 58 23.98 32.50 -35.71
CA THR A 58 25.01 32.71 -34.68
C THR A 58 25.26 31.44 -33.87
N VAL A 59 26.45 30.85 -34.11
CA VAL A 59 27.21 29.82 -33.35
C VAL A 59 27.36 28.44 -34.06
N PRO A 60 28.58 27.85 -34.10
CA PRO A 60 28.95 26.73 -34.99
C PRO A 60 28.63 25.35 -34.41
N ALA A 61 28.42 24.38 -35.31
CA ALA A 61 28.20 22.97 -35.01
C ALA A 61 29.48 22.24 -34.54
N LEU A 62 29.39 21.53 -33.42
CA LEU A 62 30.36 20.53 -32.97
C LEU A 62 29.70 19.15 -33.05
N VAL A 63 30.12 18.35 -34.02
CA VAL A 63 29.78 16.93 -34.16
C VAL A 63 31.07 16.13 -33.95
N PRO A 64 31.09 15.13 -33.06
CA PRO A 64 32.07 14.06 -33.12
C PRO A 64 31.50 12.80 -33.77
N SER A 65 32.33 12.21 -34.61
CA SER A 65 32.10 11.05 -35.47
C SER A 65 31.93 9.74 -34.70
N THR A 66 31.04 8.89 -35.22
CA THR A 66 30.89 7.47 -34.86
C THR A 66 32.00 6.63 -35.47
N SER A 67 32.73 5.88 -34.63
CA SER A 67 33.64 4.81 -35.06
C SER A 67 33.09 3.45 -34.60
N ILE A 68 32.82 2.59 -35.58
CA ILE A 68 32.37 1.21 -35.44
C ILE A 68 33.57 0.35 -35.05
N ILE A 69 33.45 -0.41 -33.95
CA ILE A 69 34.43 -1.44 -33.56
C ILE A 69 33.71 -2.79 -33.53
N SER A 70 34.24 -3.76 -34.27
CA SER A 70 33.78 -5.16 -34.34
C SER A 70 34.20 -5.95 -33.08
N PRO A 71 33.49 -7.05 -32.72
CA PRO A 71 33.72 -7.77 -31.48
C PRO A 71 34.83 -8.83 -31.61
N PRO A 72 35.59 -9.14 -30.54
CA PRO A 72 36.40 -10.34 -30.47
C PRO A 72 35.66 -11.52 -29.84
N SER A 73 36.18 -12.68 -30.19
CA SER A 73 35.71 -14.05 -30.01
C SER A 73 35.58 -14.52 -28.56
N ALA A 74 34.72 -15.53 -28.38
CA ALA A 74 34.42 -16.22 -27.13
C ALA A 74 35.65 -16.83 -26.43
N SER A 75 35.77 -16.54 -25.14
CA SER A 75 36.54 -17.31 -24.17
C SER A 75 35.67 -17.52 -22.93
N ALA A 76 35.67 -18.75 -22.41
CA ALA A 76 34.82 -19.22 -21.32
C ALA A 76 34.94 -18.36 -20.05
N ALA A 77 33.79 -17.91 -19.52
CA ALA A 77 33.70 -17.15 -18.28
C ALA A 77 33.70 -18.10 -17.05
N PRO A 78 34.37 -17.74 -15.95
CA PRO A 78 34.26 -18.45 -14.69
C PRO A 78 32.85 -18.25 -14.09
N ALA A 79 32.43 -19.22 -13.27
CA ALA A 79 31.11 -19.29 -12.64
C ALA A 79 30.69 -17.93 -12.04
N ALA A 80 29.46 -17.52 -12.36
CA ALA A 80 28.89 -16.27 -11.91
C ALA A 80 28.90 -16.20 -10.36
N PRO A 81 29.31 -15.07 -9.76
CA PRO A 81 29.11 -14.85 -8.34
C PRO A 81 27.60 -14.96 -8.02
N ALA A 82 27.27 -15.57 -6.88
CA ALA A 82 25.90 -15.66 -6.39
C ALA A 82 25.23 -14.29 -6.47
N ALA A 83 24.04 -14.26 -7.07
CA ALA A 83 23.25 -13.03 -7.16
C ALA A 83 23.16 -12.39 -5.77
N PRO A 84 23.29 -11.06 -5.65
CA PRO A 84 23.09 -10.39 -4.37
C PRO A 84 21.73 -10.83 -3.83
N ALA A 85 21.72 -11.32 -2.58
CA ALA A 85 20.48 -11.69 -1.91
C ALA A 85 19.53 -10.48 -1.98
N GLY A 86 18.32 -10.71 -2.48
CA GLY A 86 17.29 -9.68 -2.62
C GLY A 86 16.96 -9.02 -1.26
N PRO A 87 16.12 -7.98 -1.27
CA PRO A 87 15.67 -7.35 -0.03
C PRO A 87 15.05 -8.38 0.91
N LYS A 88 15.52 -8.42 2.15
CA LYS A 88 15.03 -9.34 3.18
C LYS A 88 13.55 -9.11 3.52
N TYR A 89 13.12 -7.86 3.50
CA TYR A 89 11.78 -7.44 3.89
C TYR A 89 11.06 -6.72 2.76
N ALA A 90 9.73 -6.72 2.79
CA ALA A 90 8.89 -5.86 1.96
C ALA A 90 7.69 -5.32 2.74
N PHE A 91 7.20 -4.16 2.30
CA PHE A 91 5.83 -3.73 2.57
C PHE A 91 4.96 -4.10 1.36
N ALA A 92 3.69 -4.44 1.58
CA ALA A 92 2.76 -4.74 0.51
C ALA A 92 1.40 -4.08 0.73
N THR A 93 0.72 -3.76 -0.36
CA THR A 93 -0.70 -3.36 -0.38
C THR A 93 -1.38 -3.91 -1.63
N LEU A 94 -2.70 -3.96 -1.62
CA LEU A 94 -3.53 -4.32 -2.77
C LEU A 94 -4.26 -3.08 -3.27
N LEU A 95 -4.11 -2.77 -4.56
CA LEU A 95 -4.91 -1.75 -5.24
C LEU A 95 -5.93 -2.47 -6.13
N SER A 96 -7.21 -2.40 -5.78
CA SER A 96 -8.30 -2.89 -6.61
C SER A 96 -8.73 -1.86 -7.67
N PRO A 97 -9.38 -2.31 -8.77
CA PRO A 97 -10.16 -1.45 -9.65
C PRO A 97 -11.25 -0.68 -8.89
N ASN A 98 -11.75 0.40 -9.50
CA ASN A 98 -12.82 1.18 -8.91
C ASN A 98 -14.19 0.60 -9.31
N TYR A 99 -14.81 -0.16 -8.42
CA TYR A 99 -16.08 -0.84 -8.64
C TYR A 99 -17.35 0.02 -8.59
N LYS A 100 -17.23 1.35 -8.57
CA LYS A 100 -18.40 2.22 -8.72
C LYS A 100 -18.91 2.13 -10.16
N GLU A 101 -20.23 2.08 -10.33
CA GLU A 101 -20.87 2.07 -11.66
C GLU A 101 -20.45 3.30 -12.47
N ASP A 102 -20.27 3.10 -13.78
CA ASP A 102 -19.93 4.15 -14.76
C ASP A 102 -18.69 5.00 -14.44
N VAL A 103 -17.75 4.46 -13.65
CA VAL A 103 -16.48 5.15 -13.38
C VAL A 103 -15.46 4.89 -14.48
N ASP A 104 -14.89 5.99 -14.99
CA ASP A 104 -13.66 5.97 -15.78
C ASP A 104 -12.52 5.41 -14.93
N GLN A 105 -12.09 4.18 -15.22
CA GLN A 105 -10.99 3.53 -14.49
C GLN A 105 -9.67 4.29 -14.60
N THR A 106 -9.52 5.18 -15.59
CA THR A 106 -8.35 6.03 -15.75
C THR A 106 -8.43 7.31 -14.92
N ASP A 107 -9.58 7.63 -14.32
CA ASP A 107 -9.71 8.77 -13.41
C ASP A 107 -8.92 8.52 -12.13
N ILE A 108 -7.98 9.43 -11.88
CA ILE A 108 -7.11 9.43 -10.70
C ILE A 108 -7.58 10.39 -9.61
N GLU A 109 -8.38 11.41 -9.95
CA GLU A 109 -8.73 12.46 -9.01
C GLU A 109 -9.89 12.04 -8.10
N SER A 110 -10.79 11.20 -8.60
CA SER A 110 -11.95 10.70 -7.83
C SER A 110 -11.77 9.30 -7.25
N ASP A 111 -10.65 8.63 -7.55
CA ASP A 111 -10.33 7.31 -7.02
C ASP A 111 -9.59 7.43 -5.68
N GLU A 112 -10.37 7.35 -4.60
CA GLU A 112 -9.87 7.57 -3.25
C GLU A 112 -8.90 6.47 -2.78
N TYR A 113 -9.10 5.23 -3.24
CA TYR A 113 -8.18 4.13 -2.92
C TYR A 113 -6.86 4.31 -3.66
N PHE A 114 -6.89 4.69 -4.94
CA PHE A 114 -5.67 5.05 -5.67
C PHE A 114 -4.90 6.20 -5.00
N LEU A 115 -5.60 7.28 -4.63
CA LEU A 115 -4.99 8.40 -3.92
C LEU A 115 -4.40 7.97 -2.58
N SER A 116 -5.10 7.10 -1.84
CA SER A 116 -4.59 6.59 -0.56
C SER A 116 -3.40 5.66 -0.73
N THR A 117 -3.37 4.81 -1.76
CA THR A 117 -2.19 4.00 -2.11
C THR A 117 -0.98 4.88 -2.43
N ARG A 118 -1.17 5.99 -3.16
CA ARG A 118 -0.10 6.97 -3.40
C ARG A 118 0.37 7.63 -2.10
N VAL A 119 -0.55 8.02 -1.22
CA VAL A 119 -0.24 8.57 0.10
C VAL A 119 0.59 7.57 0.90
N LEU A 120 0.19 6.30 0.95
CA LEU A 120 0.91 5.24 1.67
C LEU A 120 2.31 5.02 1.08
N ASN A 121 2.45 4.97 -0.25
CA ASN A 121 3.75 4.91 -0.93
C ASN A 121 4.65 6.09 -0.53
N TYR A 122 4.12 7.31 -0.60
CA TYR A 122 4.83 8.52 -0.19
C TYR A 122 5.22 8.49 1.30
N GLN A 123 4.33 8.02 2.17
CA GLN A 123 4.58 7.92 3.60
C GLN A 123 5.70 6.95 3.93
N LEU A 124 5.75 5.79 3.25
CA LEU A 124 6.78 4.78 3.46
C LEU A 124 8.14 5.18 2.87
N ARG A 125 8.15 5.84 1.70
CA ARG A 125 9.38 6.06 0.93
C ARG A 125 10.01 7.45 1.10
N THR A 126 9.18 8.47 1.30
CA THR A 126 9.59 9.85 1.03
C THR A 126 9.36 10.79 2.21
N SER A 127 8.18 10.71 2.84
CA SER A 127 7.76 11.60 3.91
C SER A 127 8.80 11.70 5.02
N ASN A 128 9.28 12.90 5.32
CA ASN A 128 10.24 13.11 6.41
C ASN A 128 9.71 12.68 7.79
N HIS A 129 8.39 12.54 7.93
CA HIS A 129 7.77 12.15 9.19
C HIS A 129 7.67 10.63 9.37
N THR A 130 7.36 9.90 8.30
CA THR A 130 6.90 8.51 8.36
C THR A 130 7.78 7.54 7.57
N LYS A 131 8.73 8.05 6.76
CA LYS A 131 9.55 7.18 5.90
C LYS A 131 10.22 6.08 6.70
N TYR A 132 10.25 4.90 6.12
CA TYR A 132 11.01 3.78 6.64
C TYR A 132 12.51 4.05 6.47
N ALA A 133 13.32 3.66 7.46
CA ALA A 133 14.74 4.00 7.46
C ALA A 133 15.54 3.29 6.37
N ASP A 134 15.22 2.02 6.08
CA ASP A 134 15.88 1.26 5.02
C ASP A 134 15.16 1.47 3.67
N LYS A 135 15.78 2.27 2.81
CA LYS A 135 15.29 2.57 1.47
C LYS A 135 15.27 1.36 0.52
N ASN A 136 15.94 0.27 0.87
CA ASN A 136 16.01 -0.92 0.03
C ASN A 136 14.79 -1.84 0.22
N VAL A 137 14.00 -1.64 1.28
CA VAL A 137 12.74 -2.36 1.49
C VAL A 137 11.73 -1.83 0.47
N PRO A 138 11.26 -2.66 -0.50
CA PRO A 138 10.32 -2.22 -1.50
C PRO A 138 8.92 -2.07 -0.89
N PHE A 139 8.10 -1.26 -1.56
CA PHE A 139 6.66 -1.24 -1.35
C PHE A 139 6.01 -1.90 -2.57
N LEU A 140 5.50 -3.11 -2.38
CA LEU A 140 4.85 -3.93 -3.38
C LEU A 140 3.38 -3.50 -3.49
N ILE A 141 2.97 -3.10 -4.68
CA ILE A 141 1.56 -2.81 -4.95
C ILE A 141 1.05 -3.92 -5.84
N MET A 142 0.25 -4.80 -5.24
CA MET A 142 -0.46 -5.86 -5.95
C MET A 142 -1.53 -5.19 -6.82
N CYS A 143 -1.48 -5.46 -8.12
CA CYS A 143 -2.39 -4.86 -9.10
C CYS A 143 -3.05 -5.97 -9.95
N PRO A 144 -4.26 -6.39 -9.57
CA PRO A 144 -5.10 -7.31 -10.35
C PRO A 144 -5.36 -6.77 -11.77
N PRO A 145 -5.76 -7.60 -12.76
CA PRO A 145 -5.70 -7.25 -14.18
C PRO A 145 -6.42 -5.94 -14.56
N ASP A 146 -7.55 -5.64 -13.91
CA ASP A 146 -8.42 -4.53 -14.28
C ASP A 146 -8.00 -3.16 -13.68
N VAL A 147 -6.89 -3.11 -12.94
CA VAL A 147 -6.31 -1.83 -12.51
C VAL A 147 -5.74 -1.11 -13.72
N ALA A 148 -6.23 0.11 -14.00
CA ALA A 148 -5.85 0.89 -15.16
C ALA A 148 -4.34 1.15 -15.27
N GLN A 149 -3.79 1.05 -16.49
CA GLN A 149 -2.35 1.15 -16.73
C GLN A 149 -1.76 2.49 -16.30
N ASN A 150 -2.48 3.60 -16.50
CA ASN A 150 -1.99 4.92 -16.09
C ASN A 150 -1.77 5.02 -14.57
N LYS A 151 -2.59 4.34 -13.76
CA LYS A 151 -2.43 4.27 -12.30
C LYS A 151 -1.16 3.50 -11.93
N ARG A 152 -0.91 2.36 -12.59
CA ARG A 152 0.31 1.57 -12.42
C ARG A 152 1.56 2.38 -12.78
N ASP A 153 1.52 3.08 -13.92
CA ASP A 153 2.64 3.90 -14.41
C ASP A 153 2.97 5.03 -13.45
N ILE A 154 1.96 5.72 -12.91
CA ILE A 154 2.14 6.78 -11.89
C ILE A 154 2.81 6.21 -10.65
N LEU A 155 2.29 5.11 -10.09
CA LEU A 155 2.82 4.50 -8.87
C LEU A 155 4.26 4.00 -9.07
N ALA A 156 4.57 3.42 -10.23
CA ALA A 156 5.93 3.01 -10.60
C ALA A 156 6.88 4.22 -10.69
N ALA A 157 6.45 5.31 -11.33
CA ALA A 157 7.22 6.55 -11.41
C ALA A 157 7.46 7.20 -10.03
N GLU A 158 6.54 6.99 -9.09
CA GLU A 158 6.66 7.39 -7.69
C GLU A 158 7.49 6.41 -6.83
N GLY A 159 8.12 5.41 -7.45
CA GLY A 159 9.08 4.52 -6.84
C GLY A 159 8.48 3.30 -6.14
N ALA A 160 7.18 3.03 -6.28
CA ALA A 160 6.59 1.77 -5.86
C ALA A 160 7.00 0.62 -6.79
N THR A 161 6.98 -0.61 -6.28
CA THR A 161 7.15 -1.81 -7.10
C THR A 161 5.77 -2.34 -7.48
N ILE A 162 5.42 -2.24 -8.76
CA ILE A 162 4.14 -2.77 -9.26
C ILE A 162 4.27 -4.27 -9.42
N VAL A 163 3.35 -5.01 -8.81
CA VAL A 163 3.29 -6.46 -8.89
C VAL A 163 1.96 -6.84 -9.55
N PRO A 164 1.94 -7.09 -10.87
CA PRO A 164 0.76 -7.66 -11.51
C PRO A 164 0.43 -9.01 -10.88
N VAL A 165 -0.83 -9.19 -10.48
CA VAL A 165 -1.29 -10.43 -9.86
C VAL A 165 -2.48 -11.01 -10.62
N PRO A 166 -2.64 -12.34 -10.68
CA PRO A 166 -3.90 -12.92 -11.11
C PRO A 166 -4.99 -12.60 -10.09
N HIS A 167 -6.24 -12.57 -10.56
CA HIS A 167 -7.40 -12.52 -9.69
C HIS A 167 -7.73 -13.93 -9.17
N ILE A 168 -7.89 -14.05 -7.85
CA ILE A 168 -8.29 -15.27 -7.15
C ILE A 168 -9.78 -15.18 -6.80
N MET A 169 -10.56 -16.10 -7.37
CA MET A 169 -11.97 -16.28 -7.04
C MET A 169 -12.38 -17.72 -7.33
N ALA A 170 -13.33 -18.25 -6.56
CA ALA A 170 -13.99 -19.53 -6.82
C ALA A 170 -15.49 -19.33 -6.98
N ASP A 171 -16.15 -20.16 -7.80
CA ASP A 171 -17.57 -19.99 -8.18
C ASP A 171 -18.55 -19.95 -7.00
N TRP A 172 -18.21 -20.60 -5.88
CA TRP A 172 -19.05 -20.63 -4.68
C TRP A 172 -18.95 -19.34 -3.84
N ILE A 173 -17.92 -18.52 -4.07
CA ILE A 173 -17.61 -17.33 -3.29
C ILE A 173 -18.43 -16.16 -3.84
N ASN A 174 -19.43 -15.75 -3.06
CA ASN A 174 -20.24 -14.59 -3.34
C ASN A 174 -19.76 -13.43 -2.46
N VAL A 175 -19.17 -12.41 -3.08
CA VAL A 175 -18.63 -11.25 -2.38
C VAL A 175 -19.77 -10.42 -1.77
N PRO A 176 -19.68 -10.00 -0.50
CA PRO A 176 -20.74 -9.21 0.12
C PRO A 176 -20.73 -7.75 -0.33
N LEU A 177 -19.61 -7.27 -0.89
CA LEU A 177 -19.45 -5.92 -1.43
C LEU A 177 -18.65 -5.96 -2.74
N PRO A 178 -19.00 -5.15 -3.76
CA PRO A 178 -18.25 -5.09 -5.02
C PRO A 178 -16.77 -4.72 -4.85
N THR A 179 -16.45 -3.90 -3.85
CA THR A 179 -15.05 -3.52 -3.55
C THR A 179 -14.22 -4.62 -2.92
N TRP A 180 -14.83 -5.78 -2.62
CA TRP A 180 -14.17 -6.89 -1.95
C TRP A 180 -13.84 -8.06 -2.88
N VAL A 181 -13.99 -7.85 -4.19
CA VAL A 181 -13.71 -8.87 -5.21
C VAL A 181 -12.28 -9.39 -5.07
N GLU A 182 -11.30 -8.53 -4.96
CA GLU A 182 -9.88 -8.92 -4.96
C GLU A 182 -9.33 -9.29 -3.59
N MET A 183 -10.15 -9.34 -2.54
CA MET A 183 -9.59 -9.49 -1.18
C MET A 183 -8.84 -10.82 -0.99
N LEU A 184 -9.19 -11.87 -1.74
CA LEU A 184 -8.46 -13.13 -1.76
C LEU A 184 -7.11 -13.03 -2.50
N ASP A 185 -6.90 -12.03 -3.35
CA ASP A 185 -5.63 -11.86 -4.07
C ASP A 185 -4.47 -11.60 -3.09
N LYS A 186 -4.76 -11.07 -1.89
CA LYS A 186 -3.78 -10.91 -0.78
C LYS A 186 -3.08 -12.23 -0.44
N LEU A 187 -3.72 -13.37 -0.63
CA LEU A 187 -3.15 -14.70 -0.33
C LEU A 187 -1.90 -14.99 -1.16
N LEU A 188 -1.74 -14.37 -2.34
CA LEU A 188 -0.55 -14.51 -3.17
C LEU A 188 0.73 -14.09 -2.45
N LEU A 189 0.67 -13.24 -1.43
CA LEU A 189 1.84 -12.82 -0.66
C LEU A 189 2.56 -14.00 0.00
N TRP A 190 1.86 -15.09 0.33
CA TRP A 190 2.50 -16.30 0.84
C TRP A 190 3.39 -16.99 -0.21
N SER A 191 3.14 -16.79 -1.51
CA SER A 191 3.99 -17.34 -2.58
C SER A 191 5.28 -16.55 -2.81
N TYR A 192 5.42 -15.34 -2.25
CA TYR A 192 6.55 -14.43 -2.52
C TYR A 192 7.78 -14.78 -1.67
N THR A 193 8.29 -16.00 -1.87
CA THR A 193 9.36 -16.63 -1.07
C THR A 193 10.75 -16.01 -1.25
N ASP A 194 10.90 -15.03 -2.14
CA ASP A 194 12.10 -14.20 -2.25
C ASP A 194 12.28 -13.25 -1.05
N TYR A 195 11.22 -13.01 -0.27
CA TYR A 195 11.25 -12.20 0.95
C TYR A 195 11.22 -13.08 2.20
N ASP A 196 11.99 -12.70 3.23
CA ASP A 196 11.92 -13.33 4.54
C ASP A 196 10.67 -12.86 5.30
N ARG A 197 10.31 -11.57 5.20
CA ARG A 197 9.07 -11.04 5.80
C ARG A 197 8.38 -10.04 4.90
N ILE A 198 7.05 -10.09 4.92
CA ILE A 198 6.20 -9.09 4.27
C ILE A 198 5.24 -8.55 5.32
N LEU A 199 5.19 -7.23 5.47
CA LEU A 199 4.10 -6.54 6.16
C LEU A 199 3.07 -6.09 5.13
N TYR A 200 1.87 -6.61 5.22
CA TYR A 200 0.73 -6.16 4.45
C TYR A 200 0.00 -5.02 5.17
N LEU A 201 -0.36 -3.98 4.42
CA LEU A 201 -1.20 -2.87 4.84
C LEU A 201 -2.30 -2.65 3.80
N ASP A 202 -3.55 -2.59 4.22
CA ASP A 202 -4.65 -2.17 3.35
C ASP A 202 -4.45 -0.74 2.85
N ALA A 203 -4.99 -0.43 1.66
CA ALA A 203 -4.83 0.86 1.03
C ALA A 203 -5.46 2.03 1.84
N ASP A 204 -6.35 1.74 2.80
CA ASP A 204 -6.92 2.69 3.76
C ASP A 204 -6.21 2.68 5.13
N VAL A 205 -5.03 2.10 5.22
CA VAL A 205 -4.08 2.32 6.33
C VAL A 205 -3.32 3.63 6.10
N TYR A 206 -3.23 4.44 7.15
CA TYR A 206 -2.53 5.73 7.18
C TYR A 206 -1.44 5.72 8.26
N LEU A 207 -0.21 6.10 7.91
CA LEU A 207 0.91 6.17 8.86
C LEU A 207 0.86 7.46 9.67
N VAL A 208 0.83 7.30 10.98
CA VAL A 208 0.98 8.39 11.96
C VAL A 208 2.45 8.61 12.28
N GLU A 209 3.21 7.52 12.40
CA GLU A 209 4.66 7.53 12.60
C GLU A 209 5.33 6.50 11.70
N SER A 210 6.66 6.52 11.64
CA SER A 210 7.44 5.53 10.90
C SER A 210 7.26 4.12 11.47
N LEU A 211 7.19 3.12 10.59
CA LEU A 211 7.12 1.70 10.92
C LEU A 211 8.48 1.07 11.27
N ASN A 212 9.51 1.87 11.55
CA ASN A 212 10.80 1.37 11.99
C ASN A 212 10.63 0.43 13.21
N GLY A 213 11.26 -0.74 13.15
CA GLY A 213 11.18 -1.78 14.18
C GLY A 213 10.04 -2.79 14.00
N ILE A 214 9.12 -2.62 13.02
CA ILE A 214 8.00 -3.55 12.82
C ILE A 214 8.46 -4.99 12.57
N PHE A 215 9.54 -5.18 11.80
CA PHE A 215 10.08 -6.51 11.49
C PHE A 215 10.90 -7.12 12.65
N ASP A 216 11.21 -6.33 13.69
CA ASP A 216 11.91 -6.79 14.89
C ASP A 216 10.94 -7.16 16.03
N ASP A 217 9.64 -6.96 15.83
CA ASP A 217 8.60 -7.34 16.80
C ASP A 217 8.73 -8.84 17.15
N ALA A 218 8.54 -9.17 18.43
CA ALA A 218 8.65 -10.54 18.89
C ALA A 218 7.63 -11.46 18.21
N ALA A 219 6.46 -10.95 17.86
CA ALA A 219 5.42 -11.68 17.13
C ALA A 219 5.83 -12.01 15.68
N ALA A 220 6.78 -11.27 15.09
CA ALA A 220 7.26 -11.50 13.73
C ALA A 220 8.24 -12.68 13.59
N LYS A 221 8.61 -13.33 14.69
CA LYS A 221 9.56 -14.45 14.71
C LYS A 221 8.93 -15.73 14.16
N ASN A 222 9.78 -16.71 13.83
CA ASN A 222 9.30 -18.03 13.45
C ASN A 222 8.72 -18.77 14.66
N HIS A 223 7.61 -19.46 14.44
CA HIS A 223 6.97 -20.37 15.37
C HIS A 223 6.96 -21.77 14.78
N ASN A 224 7.07 -22.80 15.63
CA ASN A 224 6.94 -24.18 15.18
C ASN A 224 5.46 -24.53 15.03
N VAL A 225 5.12 -25.27 13.96
CA VAL A 225 3.78 -25.84 13.80
C VAL A 225 3.55 -26.92 14.86
N SER A 226 2.38 -26.91 15.51
CA SER A 226 2.01 -27.99 16.45
C SER A 226 1.54 -29.21 15.66
N VAL A 227 2.38 -30.24 15.68
CA VAL A 227 2.11 -31.52 15.00
C VAL A 227 0.92 -32.23 15.64
N GLU A 228 0.73 -32.08 16.96
CA GLU A 228 -0.35 -32.71 17.71
C GLU A 228 -1.74 -32.16 17.36
N LEU A 229 -1.80 -30.88 16.99
CA LEU A 229 -3.02 -30.18 16.58
C LEU A 229 -3.24 -30.21 15.06
N THR A 230 -2.32 -30.79 14.31
CA THR A 230 -2.44 -30.91 12.84
C THR A 230 -3.48 -31.98 12.51
N HIS A 231 -4.47 -31.63 11.68
CA HIS A 231 -5.44 -32.59 11.19
C HIS A 231 -4.75 -33.74 10.44
N LYS A 232 -5.25 -34.96 10.60
CA LYS A 232 -4.65 -36.16 9.99
C LYS A 232 -4.47 -36.03 8.48
N ASP A 233 -5.42 -35.39 7.80
CA ASP A 233 -5.39 -35.19 6.35
C ASP A 233 -4.41 -34.08 5.91
N ASP A 234 -3.88 -33.32 6.85
CA ASP A 234 -2.95 -32.20 6.64
C ASP A 234 -1.51 -32.53 7.07
N VAL A 235 -1.27 -33.74 7.59
CA VAL A 235 0.08 -34.20 7.96
C VAL A 235 0.99 -34.20 6.72
N GLY A 236 2.11 -33.49 6.82
CA GLY A 236 3.08 -33.34 5.72
C GLY A 236 2.69 -32.27 4.68
N LYS A 237 1.59 -31.54 4.89
CA LYS A 237 1.14 -30.41 4.06
C LYS A 237 1.30 -29.04 4.74
N LEU A 238 1.88 -29.01 5.95
CA LEU A 238 2.21 -27.79 6.68
C LEU A 238 3.74 -27.68 6.87
N PRO A 239 4.31 -26.47 6.81
CA PRO A 239 5.74 -26.28 7.01
C PRO A 239 6.14 -26.64 8.45
N THR A 240 7.44 -26.78 8.73
CA THR A 240 7.92 -27.03 10.10
C THR A 240 7.85 -25.78 10.97
N GLN A 241 8.07 -24.61 10.36
CA GLN A 241 7.98 -23.31 11.00
C GLN A 241 7.10 -22.39 10.17
N TYR A 242 6.51 -21.38 10.79
CA TYR A 242 5.71 -20.34 10.11
C TYR A 242 5.87 -19.02 10.85
N ALA A 243 5.43 -17.92 10.23
CA ALA A 243 5.25 -16.66 10.95
C ALA A 243 4.00 -15.98 10.40
N ILE A 244 3.07 -15.65 11.29
CA ILE A 244 1.94 -14.78 11.01
C ILE A 244 1.63 -13.99 12.29
N ALA A 245 1.65 -12.68 12.15
CA ALA A 245 1.42 -11.75 13.23
C ALA A 245 0.50 -10.63 12.78
N GLY A 246 -0.33 -10.13 13.68
CA GLY A 246 -1.22 -9.02 13.37
C GLY A 246 -1.74 -8.36 14.63
N VAL A 247 -2.59 -7.37 14.44
CA VAL A 247 -3.35 -6.75 15.53
C VAL A 247 -4.74 -7.37 15.63
N VAL A 248 -5.34 -7.29 16.82
CA VAL A 248 -6.73 -7.71 17.03
C VAL A 248 -7.64 -6.78 16.24
N ASP A 249 -8.64 -7.36 15.56
CA ASP A 249 -9.69 -6.57 14.93
C ASP A 249 -10.55 -5.90 16.01
N GLY A 250 -10.44 -4.56 16.08
CA GLY A 250 -11.23 -3.76 17.02
C GLY A 250 -12.71 -3.69 16.63
N GLY A 251 -13.05 -3.94 15.36
CA GLY A 251 -14.39 -3.74 14.81
C GLY A 251 -14.92 -2.33 15.13
N SER A 252 -16.23 -2.23 15.40
CA SER A 252 -16.86 -1.03 16.00
C SER A 252 -16.87 -1.06 17.54
N GLY A 253 -16.14 -2.00 18.16
CA GLY A 253 -16.12 -2.21 19.61
C GLY A 253 -15.16 -1.26 20.34
N ASP A 254 -15.22 -1.28 21.67
CA ASP A 254 -14.21 -0.62 22.51
C ASP A 254 -12.86 -1.30 22.28
N ARG A 255 -11.83 -0.51 21.95
CA ARG A 255 -10.48 -1.02 21.67
C ARG A 255 -9.84 -1.69 22.88
N GLU A 256 -10.20 -1.26 24.09
CA GLU A 256 -9.74 -1.89 25.33
C GLU A 256 -10.45 -3.22 25.61
N LYS A 257 -11.59 -3.46 24.95
CA LYS A 257 -12.44 -4.64 25.11
C LYS A 257 -12.95 -5.11 23.75
N PRO A 258 -12.05 -5.62 22.88
CA PRO A 258 -12.44 -6.12 21.58
C PRO A 258 -13.48 -7.22 21.74
N TRP A 259 -14.40 -7.31 20.79
CA TRP A 259 -15.47 -8.31 20.80
C TRP A 259 -14.91 -9.74 20.82
N ASN A 260 -13.83 -9.96 20.07
CA ASN A 260 -13.08 -11.20 20.07
C ASN A 260 -11.58 -10.88 20.10
N GLY A 261 -10.95 -11.10 21.25
CA GLY A 261 -9.52 -10.89 21.42
C GLY A 261 -8.64 -11.79 20.55
N ASP A 262 -9.18 -12.85 19.97
CA ASP A 262 -8.45 -13.86 19.18
C ASP A 262 -8.80 -13.81 17.68
N TYR A 263 -9.40 -12.71 17.24
CA TYR A 263 -9.72 -12.46 15.84
C TYR A 263 -8.80 -11.37 15.27
N MET A 264 -7.97 -11.75 14.31
CA MET A 264 -6.97 -10.88 13.70
C MET A 264 -7.59 -9.97 12.64
N ASN A 265 -7.13 -8.73 12.57
CA ASN A 265 -7.42 -7.82 11.46
C ASN A 265 -6.57 -8.20 10.23
N ALA A 266 -7.19 -8.35 9.06
CA ALA A 266 -6.51 -8.71 7.80
C ALA A 266 -6.15 -7.52 6.91
N GLY A 267 -6.29 -6.30 7.41
CA GLY A 267 -5.73 -5.10 6.76
C GLY A 267 -4.38 -4.67 7.34
N PHE A 268 -3.91 -5.31 8.42
CA PHE A 268 -2.57 -5.10 8.95
C PHE A 268 -2.01 -6.40 9.53
N PHE A 269 -1.15 -7.06 8.77
CA PHE A 269 -0.52 -8.32 9.21
C PHE A 269 0.87 -8.51 8.60
N LEU A 270 1.73 -9.22 9.33
CA LEU A 270 3.07 -9.58 8.95
C LEU A 270 3.17 -11.09 8.78
N ILE A 271 3.74 -11.54 7.68
CA ILE A 271 3.94 -12.96 7.38
C ILE A 271 5.39 -13.29 7.05
N ARG A 272 5.75 -14.55 7.24
CA ARG A 272 6.82 -15.20 6.47
C ARG A 272 6.17 -15.90 5.26
N PRO A 273 6.46 -15.47 4.02
CA PRO A 273 6.04 -16.20 2.84
C PRO A 273 6.51 -17.66 2.88
N ASP A 274 5.63 -18.57 2.48
CA ASP A 274 5.89 -20.00 2.41
C ASP A 274 4.95 -20.64 1.38
N GLN A 275 5.54 -21.29 0.37
CA GLN A 275 4.79 -21.90 -0.73
C GLN A 275 3.82 -22.98 -0.24
N MET A 276 4.19 -23.74 0.79
CA MET A 276 3.33 -24.78 1.35
C MET A 276 2.10 -24.18 2.05
N LEU A 277 2.27 -23.04 2.74
CA LEU A 277 1.15 -22.31 3.33
C LEU A 277 0.26 -21.67 2.26
N TYR A 278 0.84 -21.15 1.19
CA TYR A 278 0.05 -20.65 0.06
C TYR A 278 -0.85 -21.75 -0.51
N GLU A 279 -0.30 -22.92 -0.82
CA GLU A 279 -1.06 -24.07 -1.33
C GLU A 279 -2.13 -24.54 -0.32
N TYR A 280 -1.80 -24.51 0.98
CA TYR A 280 -2.75 -24.84 2.03
C TYR A 280 -3.93 -23.84 2.09
N LEU A 281 -3.66 -22.54 2.00
CA LEU A 281 -4.70 -21.49 1.95
C LEU A 281 -5.58 -21.63 0.69
N MET A 282 -4.98 -21.91 -0.46
CA MET A 282 -5.71 -22.13 -1.72
C MET A 282 -6.63 -23.36 -1.65
N ALA A 283 -6.25 -24.41 -0.92
CA ALA A 283 -7.12 -25.56 -0.71
C ALA A 283 -8.41 -25.24 0.08
N PHE A 284 -8.44 -24.15 0.87
CA PHE A 284 -9.68 -23.62 1.43
C PHE A 284 -10.48 -22.87 0.37
N VAL A 285 -9.85 -22.00 -0.43
CA VAL A 285 -10.52 -21.27 -1.53
C VAL A 285 -11.20 -22.25 -2.50
N ASP A 286 -10.55 -23.34 -2.86
CA ASP A 286 -11.07 -24.33 -3.81
C ASP A 286 -12.20 -25.21 -3.24
N ARG A 287 -12.35 -25.25 -1.91
CA ARG A 287 -13.34 -26.10 -1.23
C ARG A 287 -14.59 -25.27 -0.88
N PRO A 288 -15.76 -25.59 -1.47
CA PRO A 288 -17.01 -24.92 -1.13
C PRO A 288 -17.30 -24.90 0.36
N ASP A 289 -17.79 -23.76 0.85
CA ASP A 289 -18.24 -23.54 2.23
C ASP A 289 -17.17 -23.82 3.32
N SER A 290 -15.88 -23.83 2.95
CA SER A 290 -14.77 -24.13 3.85
C SER A 290 -14.46 -23.01 4.86
N PHE A 291 -14.89 -21.79 4.56
CA PHE A 291 -14.83 -20.62 5.43
C PHE A 291 -16.03 -19.69 5.18
N SER A 292 -16.34 -18.85 6.16
CA SER A 292 -17.37 -17.82 5.98
C SER A 292 -16.87 -16.68 5.10
N VAL A 293 -17.57 -16.38 4.00
CA VAL A 293 -17.20 -15.28 3.08
C VAL A 293 -17.59 -13.88 3.61
N SER A 294 -18.22 -13.78 4.78
CA SER A 294 -18.77 -12.51 5.30
C SER A 294 -17.72 -11.43 5.57
N MET A 295 -16.47 -11.82 5.77
CA MET A 295 -15.28 -10.95 5.88
C MET A 295 -14.14 -11.47 4.98
N MET A 296 -14.50 -12.15 3.88
CA MET A 296 -13.58 -12.64 2.85
C MET A 296 -12.34 -13.36 3.42
N GLU A 297 -11.14 -12.93 3.00
CA GLU A 297 -9.85 -13.45 3.41
C GLU A 297 -9.60 -13.31 4.91
N GLN A 298 -10.16 -12.30 5.59
CA GLN A 298 -9.99 -12.17 7.05
C GLN A 298 -10.55 -13.39 7.77
N ASN A 299 -11.73 -13.87 7.36
CA ASN A 299 -12.32 -15.08 7.92
C ASN A 299 -11.51 -16.32 7.55
N LEU A 300 -11.04 -16.43 6.30
CA LEU A 300 -10.19 -17.55 5.88
C LEU A 300 -8.91 -17.61 6.73
N ILE A 301 -8.21 -16.49 6.86
CA ILE A 301 -6.98 -16.37 7.65
C ILE A 301 -7.26 -16.74 9.11
N ASN A 302 -8.34 -16.22 9.71
CA ASN A 302 -8.69 -16.56 11.10
C ASN A 302 -9.15 -18.02 11.27
N GLN A 303 -9.69 -18.65 10.22
CA GLN A 303 -10.02 -20.08 10.22
C GLN A 303 -8.75 -20.93 10.20
N VAL A 304 -7.79 -20.59 9.34
CA VAL A 304 -6.54 -21.36 9.16
C VAL A 304 -5.58 -21.17 10.32
N PHE A 305 -5.43 -19.93 10.78
CA PHE A 305 -4.50 -19.56 11.86
C PHE A 305 -5.20 -19.39 13.20
N HIS A 306 -6.30 -20.12 13.43
CA HIS A 306 -7.08 -20.06 14.65
C HIS A 306 -6.24 -20.37 15.90
N LYS A 307 -6.58 -19.75 17.04
CA LYS A 307 -5.82 -19.87 18.30
C LYS A 307 -5.63 -21.31 18.81
N ASP A 308 -6.61 -22.18 18.51
CA ASP A 308 -6.63 -23.59 18.92
C ASP A 308 -6.13 -24.53 17.80
N GLY A 309 -5.69 -23.97 16.67
CA GLY A 309 -5.16 -24.72 15.53
C GLY A 309 -3.66 -25.01 15.62
N PRO A 310 -3.09 -25.69 14.61
CA PRO A 310 -1.67 -26.04 14.59
C PRO A 310 -0.75 -24.83 14.35
N MET A 311 -1.30 -23.71 13.86
CA MET A 311 -0.57 -22.52 13.45
C MET A 311 -1.26 -21.24 13.94
N PRO A 312 -1.46 -21.03 15.25
CA PRO A 312 -2.11 -19.82 15.73
C PRO A 312 -1.35 -18.56 15.29
N TRP A 313 -2.07 -17.53 14.85
CA TRP A 313 -1.48 -16.22 14.62
C TRP A 313 -1.04 -15.58 15.96
N VAL A 314 -0.07 -14.66 15.89
CA VAL A 314 0.52 -14.05 17.08
C VAL A 314 0.18 -12.56 17.18
N LYS A 315 -0.31 -12.14 18.34
CA LYS A 315 -0.67 -10.73 18.61
C LYS A 315 0.57 -9.85 18.66
N MET A 316 0.57 -8.81 17.82
CA MET A 316 1.53 -7.72 17.86
C MET A 316 1.12 -6.68 18.92
N ASP A 317 2.02 -5.73 19.23
CA ASP A 317 1.66 -4.55 20.01
C ASP A 317 0.48 -3.82 19.35
N PRO A 318 -0.65 -3.58 20.05
CA PRO A 318 -1.80 -2.87 19.48
C PRO A 318 -1.47 -1.45 19.02
N LYS A 319 -0.33 -0.87 19.43
CA LYS A 319 0.13 0.41 18.90
C LYS A 319 0.56 0.36 17.44
N TRP A 320 0.76 -0.82 16.85
CA TRP A 320 1.11 -0.89 15.44
C TRP A 320 -0.01 -0.39 14.55
N ASP A 321 -1.23 -0.88 14.75
CA ASP A 321 -2.40 -0.49 13.97
C ASP A 321 -3.67 -0.46 14.80
N THR A 322 -4.56 0.47 14.45
CA THR A 322 -5.84 0.61 15.13
C THR A 322 -6.96 1.01 14.17
N SER A 323 -8.09 0.32 14.31
CA SER A 323 -9.35 0.71 13.68
C SER A 323 -10.04 1.81 14.48
N CYS A 324 -10.89 2.56 13.79
CA CYS A 324 -11.73 3.60 14.40
C CYS A 324 -11.01 4.69 15.16
N PRO A 325 -9.98 5.33 14.58
CA PRO A 325 -9.04 6.23 15.25
C PRO A 325 -9.69 7.42 15.97
N ALA A 326 -9.09 7.82 17.09
CA ALA A 326 -9.37 9.06 17.80
C ALA A 326 -8.08 9.90 17.89
N PRO A 327 -8.17 11.22 18.06
CA PRO A 327 -7.00 12.09 18.27
C PRO A 327 -6.05 11.61 19.38
N GLU A 328 -6.59 10.96 20.41
CA GLU A 328 -5.85 10.42 21.54
C GLU A 328 -4.90 9.29 21.15
N ASP A 329 -5.21 8.48 20.15
CA ASP A 329 -4.36 7.36 19.72
C ASP A 329 -3.04 7.86 19.13
N VAL A 330 -3.15 8.90 18.30
CA VAL A 330 -1.99 9.59 17.76
C VAL A 330 -1.14 10.20 18.88
N LYS A 331 -1.76 10.74 19.95
CA LYS A 331 -1.03 11.26 21.11
C LYS A 331 -0.36 10.14 21.93
N ASN A 332 -0.96 8.96 21.96
CA ASN A 332 -0.52 7.79 22.73
C ASN A 332 0.50 6.91 21.99
N GLY A 333 0.88 7.30 20.77
CA GLY A 333 1.97 6.71 20.01
C GLY A 333 1.59 5.52 19.14
N TYR A 334 0.32 5.44 18.72
CA TYR A 334 -0.08 4.52 17.65
C TYR A 334 0.65 4.89 16.35
N LYS A 335 1.08 3.87 15.61
CA LYS A 335 1.93 4.00 14.42
C LYS A 335 1.12 4.11 13.16
N THR A 336 0.03 3.37 13.06
CA THR A 336 -0.92 3.48 11.95
C THR A 336 -2.36 3.59 12.45
N ILE A 337 -3.18 4.06 11.52
CA ILE A 337 -4.62 4.19 11.65
C ILE A 337 -5.22 3.48 10.45
N HIS A 338 -6.17 2.59 10.69
CA HIS A 338 -6.84 1.83 9.66
C HIS A 338 -8.28 2.31 9.52
N SER A 339 -8.49 3.25 8.59
CA SER A 339 -9.82 3.76 8.27
C SER A 339 -9.81 4.64 7.02
N LYS A 340 -10.97 4.81 6.40
CA LYS A 340 -11.15 5.62 5.17
C LYS A 340 -11.14 7.12 5.49
N LEU A 341 -9.97 7.67 5.81
CA LEU A 341 -9.79 9.04 6.33
C LEU A 341 -10.26 10.15 5.40
N TRP A 342 -10.52 9.85 4.13
CA TRP A 342 -11.13 10.77 3.16
C TRP A 342 -12.64 10.94 3.35
N LYS A 343 -13.30 10.11 4.16
CA LYS A 343 -14.74 10.17 4.45
C LYS A 343 -15.02 10.72 5.85
N ILE A 344 -16.15 11.41 6.02
CA ILE A 344 -16.65 11.82 7.34
C ILE A 344 -17.46 10.67 7.97
N LYS A 345 -18.36 10.08 7.17
CA LYS A 345 -19.11 8.87 7.51
C LYS A 345 -18.36 7.67 6.96
N ALA A 346 -17.78 6.87 7.84
CA ALA A 346 -17.07 5.66 7.48
C ALA A 346 -17.60 4.48 8.30
N SER A 347 -17.33 3.28 7.83
CA SER A 347 -17.57 2.04 8.56
C SER A 347 -16.20 1.48 8.96
N PRO A 348 -16.02 0.98 10.20
CA PRO A 348 -17.05 0.73 11.22
C PRO A 348 -17.50 1.96 12.03
N CYS A 349 -16.93 3.14 11.79
CA CYS A 349 -17.10 4.32 12.63
C CYS A 349 -16.81 5.60 11.86
N ASP A 350 -17.41 6.70 12.33
CA ASP A 350 -17.17 8.02 11.77
C ASP A 350 -15.74 8.50 12.04
N ILE A 351 -15.22 9.29 11.10
CA ILE A 351 -13.87 9.82 11.20
C ILE A 351 -13.91 11.15 11.94
N ASP A 352 -13.11 11.25 13.00
CA ASP A 352 -12.86 12.53 13.66
C ASP A 352 -12.29 13.55 12.64
N PRO A 353 -12.87 14.75 12.50
CA PRO A 353 -12.42 15.72 11.52
C PRO A 353 -10.94 16.10 11.61
N VAL A 354 -10.33 16.06 12.80
CA VAL A 354 -8.89 16.31 12.98
C VAL A 354 -8.07 15.20 12.34
N ILE A 355 -8.47 13.94 12.56
CA ILE A 355 -7.81 12.77 11.96
C ILE A 355 -7.97 12.80 10.43
N GLY A 356 -9.18 13.05 9.92
CA GLY A 356 -9.42 13.16 8.48
C GLY A 356 -8.56 14.25 7.81
N ARG A 357 -8.34 15.38 8.49
CA ARG A 357 -7.46 16.46 7.99
C ARG A 357 -6.00 16.05 7.85
N MET A 358 -5.51 15.09 8.64
CA MET A 358 -4.14 14.58 8.51
C MET A 358 -3.91 13.92 7.15
N TRP A 359 -4.90 13.16 6.65
CA TRP A 359 -4.82 12.52 5.34
C TRP A 359 -4.78 13.56 4.22
N TYR A 360 -5.72 14.52 4.20
CA TYR A 360 -5.74 15.58 3.18
C TYR A 360 -4.47 16.45 3.18
N LYS A 361 -3.90 16.71 4.35
CA LYS A 361 -2.63 17.42 4.47
C LYS A 361 -1.48 16.60 3.87
N THR A 362 -1.41 15.31 4.17
CA THR A 362 -0.41 14.41 3.59
C THR A 362 -0.54 14.31 2.08
N LEU A 363 -1.77 14.20 1.59
CA LEU A 363 -2.08 14.21 0.16
C LEU A 363 -1.55 15.50 -0.49
N GLY A 364 -1.83 16.67 0.09
CA GLY A 364 -1.30 17.95 -0.41
C GLY A 364 0.22 18.02 -0.40
N HIS A 365 0.87 17.48 0.65
CA HIS A 365 2.32 17.40 0.73
C HIS A 365 2.94 16.51 -0.34
N MET A 366 2.34 15.32 -0.54
CA MET A 366 2.72 14.37 -1.57
C MET A 366 2.60 14.99 -2.97
N GLU A 367 1.45 15.60 -3.29
CA GLU A 367 1.23 16.28 -4.57
C GLU A 367 2.24 17.39 -4.81
N SER A 368 2.60 18.14 -3.76
CA SER A 368 3.62 19.18 -3.85
C SER A 368 5.00 18.59 -4.10
N PHE A 369 5.36 17.49 -3.43
CA PHE A 369 6.63 16.79 -3.60
C PHE A 369 6.81 16.29 -5.04
N TYR A 370 5.85 15.53 -5.58
CA TYR A 370 5.96 14.98 -6.92
C TYR A 370 5.83 16.04 -8.03
N ALA A 371 5.13 17.16 -7.75
CA ALA A 371 5.13 18.32 -8.63
C ALA A 371 6.41 19.19 -8.52
N GLN A 372 7.35 18.85 -7.62
CA GLN A 372 8.56 19.63 -7.32
C GLN A 372 8.25 21.07 -6.89
N ILE A 373 7.13 21.27 -6.19
CA ILE A 373 6.69 22.56 -5.68
C ILE A 373 7.17 22.69 -4.22
N PRO A 374 7.96 23.71 -3.88
CA PRO A 374 8.35 23.96 -2.49
C PRO A 374 7.11 24.18 -1.61
N MET A 375 7.01 23.45 -0.51
CA MET A 375 5.98 23.70 0.50
C MET A 375 6.33 24.98 1.26
N ARG A 376 5.39 25.93 1.33
CA ARG A 376 5.51 27.16 2.11
C ARG A 376 4.89 26.99 3.48
#